data_AF-A0A1G6JS29-F1
#
_entry.id   AF-A0A1G6JS29-F1
#
_cell.length_a   1.000
_cell.length_b   1.000
_cell.length_c   1.000
_cell.angle_alpha   90.00
_cell.angle_beta   90.00
_cell.angle_gamma   90.00
#
_symmetry.space_group_name_H-M   'P 1'
#
loop_
_entity.id
_entity.type
_entity.pdbx_description
1 polymer ?
#
loop_
_entity_poly.entity_id
_entity_poly.type
_entity_poly.pdbx_seq_one_letter_code
_entity_poly.pdbx_strand_id
1 'polypeptide(L)' 'MTKTKRKFNANYKLHICELIRKQGPTITQVCIDNSLGQSTVHLWLNQYDAELQGKAGIGLPITPD' A
#
# COMPACT_ATOMS: atom_id res chain seq x y z
N MET A 1 19.01 -4.56 17.57
CA MET A 1 17.76 -3.76 17.52
C MET A 1 16.75 -4.46 16.63
N THR A 2 15.79 -5.16 17.20
CA THR A 2 14.72 -5.85 16.47
C THR A 2 13.81 -4.78 15.86
N LYS A 3 13.96 -4.51 14.55
CA LYS A 3 12.99 -3.66 13.83
C LYS A 3 11.64 -4.38 13.88
N THR A 4 10.77 -3.98 14.80
CA THR A 4 9.39 -4.46 14.88
C THR A 4 8.75 -4.17 13.54
N LYS A 5 8.61 -5.19 12.70
CA LYS A 5 7.91 -5.08 11.43
C LYS A 5 6.47 -4.68 11.78
N ARG A 6 6.12 -3.41 11.56
CA ARG A 6 4.73 -2.95 11.63
C ARG A 6 3.93 -3.83 10.67
N LYS A 7 3.14 -4.75 11.21
CA LYS A 7 2.22 -5.58 10.41
C LYS A 7 1.08 -4.67 10.01
N PHE A 8 1.17 -4.10 8.81
CA PHE A 8 0.06 -3.37 8.22
C PHE A 8 -0.99 -4.38 7.77
N ASN A 9 -2.19 -4.29 8.33
CA ASN A 9 -3.33 -5.08 7.89
C ASN A 9 -3.63 -4.81 6.41
N ALA A 10 -4.09 -5.84 5.72
CA ALA A 10 -4.46 -5.78 4.30
C ALA A 10 -5.43 -4.60 4.03
N ASN A 11 -6.43 -4.44 4.91
CA ASN A 11 -7.40 -3.34 4.85
C ASN A 11 -6.75 -1.94 4.95
N TYR A 12 -5.71 -1.78 5.77
CA TYR A 12 -4.99 -0.51 5.90
C TYR A 12 -4.20 -0.18 4.63
N LYS A 13 -3.52 -1.18 4.06
CA LYS A 13 -2.80 -1.02 2.79
C LYS A 13 -3.74 -0.63 1.64
N LEU A 14 -4.91 -1.27 1.58
CA LEU A 14 -5.96 -0.97 0.60
C LEU A 14 -6.47 0.46 0.74
N HIS A 15 -6.76 0.88 1.98
CA HIS A 15 -7.18 2.25 2.27
C HIS A 15 -6.17 3.28 1.77
N ILE A 16 -4.87 3.04 1.97
CA ILE A 16 -3.80 3.92 1.48
C ILE A 16 -3.75 3.97 -0.06
N CYS A 17 -3.86 2.82 -0.73
CA CYS A 17 -3.88 2.78 -2.21
C CYS A 17 -5.10 3.50 -2.78
N GLU A 18 -6.29 3.23 -2.23
CA GLU A 18 -7.53 3.91 -2.61
C GLU A 18 -7.44 5.41 -2.34
N LEU A 19 -6.89 5.82 -1.20
CA LEU A 19 -6.75 7.22 -0.83
C LEU A 19 -5.85 7.96 -1.83
N ILE A 20 -4.72 7.37 -2.23
CA ILE A 20 -3.83 7.96 -3.25
C ILE A 20 -4.51 8.01 -4.63
N ARG A 21 -5.20 6.93 -5.06
CA ARG A 21 -5.88 6.87 -6.37
C ARG A 21 -7.13 7.74 -6.45
N LYS A 22 -7.93 7.82 -5.39
CA LYS A 22 -9.22 8.54 -5.36
C LYS A 22 -9.09 9.99 -4.94
N GLN A 23 -8.30 10.28 -3.89
CA GLN A 23 -8.21 11.64 -3.35
C GLN A 23 -7.06 12.44 -3.97
N GLY A 24 -6.13 11.79 -4.67
CA GLY A 24 -4.97 12.44 -5.29
C GLY A 24 -3.91 13.05 -4.37
N PRO A 25 -3.80 12.79 -3.05
CA PRO A 25 -2.66 13.26 -2.28
C PRO A 25 -1.40 12.56 -2.79
N THR A 26 -0.30 13.31 -2.82
CA THR A 26 0.99 12.79 -3.28
C THR A 26 1.46 11.67 -2.36
N ILE A 27 2.03 10.62 -2.94
CA ILE A 27 2.64 9.47 -2.23
C ILE A 27 3.56 9.96 -1.08
N THR A 28 4.25 11.08 -1.31
CA THR A 28 5.12 11.77 -0.35
C THR A 28 4.37 12.26 0.88
N GLN A 29 3.21 12.87 0.71
CA GLN A 29 2.42 13.38 1.84
C GLN A 29 1.89 12.22 2.70
N VAL A 30 1.34 11.18 2.06
CA VAL A 30 0.84 9.99 2.76
C VAL A 30 1.97 9.25 3.49
N CYS A 31 3.15 9.19 2.87
CA CYS A 31 4.36 8.62 3.45
C CYS A 31 4.81 9.37 4.71
N ILE A 32 4.78 10.70 4.69
CA ILE A 32 5.15 11.53 5.84
C ILE A 32 4.11 11.38 6.96
N ASP A 33 2.82 11.55 6.62
CA ASP A 33 1.70 11.50 7.56
C ASP A 33 1.60 10.14 8.29
N ASN A 34 1.78 9.05 7.55
CA ASN A 34 1.65 7.69 8.08
C ASN A 34 3.01 7.08 8.49
N SER A 35 4.10 7.85 8.40
CA SER A 35 5.48 7.37 8.62
C SER A 35 5.76 6.05 7.88
N LEU A 36 5.35 5.99 6.61
CA LEU A 36 5.57 4.86 5.71
C LEU A 36 6.85 5.06 4.92
N GLY A 37 7.40 4.00 4.33
CA GLY A 37 8.47 4.13 3.34
C GLY A 37 7.88 4.39 1.96
N GLN A 38 8.40 5.38 1.22
CA GLN A 38 8.02 5.63 -0.19
C GLN A 38 8.02 4.34 -1.03
N SER A 39 9.07 3.52 -0.90
CA SER A 39 9.21 2.24 -1.61
C SER A 39 8.10 1.25 -1.27
N THR A 40 7.61 1.25 -0.02
CA THR A 40 6.52 0.38 0.41
C THR A 40 5.20 0.78 -0.24
N VAL A 41 4.90 2.09 -0.26
CA VAL A 41 3.67 2.61 -0.88
C VAL A 41 3.68 2.36 -2.40
N HIS A 42 4.83 2.53 -3.05
CA HIS A 42 4.97 2.23 -4.47
C HIS A 42 4.70 0.74 -4.78
N LEU A 43 5.20 -0.18 -3.94
CA LEU A 43 4.89 -1.60 -4.06
C LEU A 43 3.39 -1.88 -3.89
N TRP A 44 2.75 -1.23 -2.92
CA TRP A 44 1.31 -1.43 -2.68
C TRP A 44 0.46 -0.93 -3.83
N LEU A 45 0.80 0.20 -4.44
CA LEU A 45 0.11 0.72 -5.62
C LEU A 45 0.29 -0.20 -6.82
N ASN A 46 1.50 -0.71 -7.04
CA ASN A 46 1.76 -1.66 -8.13
C ASN A 46 1.00 -2.97 -7.94
N GLN A 47 0.94 -3.47 -6.70
CA GLN A 47 0.11 -4.64 -6.36
C GLN A 47 -1.37 -4.36 -6.61
N TYR A 48 -1.89 -3.24 -6.11
CA TYR A 48 -3.30 -2.86 -6.25
C TYR A 48 -3.70 -2.71 -7.72
N ASP A 49 -2.83 -2.13 -8.55
CA ASP A 49 -3.06 -2.03 -9.99
C ASP A 49 -3.02 -3.41 -10.68
N ALA A 50 -2.12 -4.30 -10.26
CA ALA A 50 -2.09 -5.68 -10.73
C ALA A 50 -3.38 -6.45 -10.36
N GLU A 51 -3.86 -6.32 -9.12
CA GLU A 51 -5.11 -6.96 -8.68
C GLU A 51 -6.33 -6.39 -9.42
N LEU A 52 -6.37 -5.07 -9.67
CA LEU A 52 -7.40 -4.43 -10.50
C LEU A 52 -7.40 -4.95 -11.94
N GLN A 53 -6.23 -5.29 -12.49
CA GLN A 53 -6.08 -5.91 -13.80
C GLN A 53 -6.37 -7.42 -13.80
N GLY A 54 -6.79 -8.00 -12.66
CA GLY A 54 -7.04 -9.44 -12.52
C GLY A 54 -5.78 -10.30 -12.50
N LYS A 55 -4.60 -9.70 -12.24
CA LYS A 55 -3.34 -10.42 -12.05
C LYS A 55 -3.06 -10.60 -10.56
N ALA A 56 -2.62 -11.80 -10.18
CA ALA A 56 -2.05 -12.03 -8.85
C ALA A 56 -0.80 -11.16 -8.71
N GLY A 57 -0.90 -10.07 -7.96
CA GLY A 57 0.22 -9.15 -7.83
C GLY A 57 1.46 -9.79 -7.17
N ILE A 58 2.61 -9.12 -7.29
CA ILE A 58 3.91 -9.49 -6.73
C ILE A 58 3.89 -9.52 -5.17
N GLY A 59 3.31 -10.57 -4.57
CA GLY A 59 3.45 -10.87 -3.13
C GLY A 59 2.16 -11.29 -2.42
N LEU A 60 2.18 -11.28 -1.07
CA LEU A 60 0.96 -11.53 -0.27
C LEU A 60 -0.12 -10.51 -0.65
N PRO A 61 -1.36 -10.96 -0.89
CA PRO A 61 -2.43 -10.12 -1.38
C PRO A 61 -2.68 -8.97 -0.41
N ILE A 62 -2.86 -7.78 -0.98
CA ILE A 62 -3.18 -6.56 -0.23
C ILE A 62 -4.70 -6.47 -0.03
N THR A 63 -5.46 -7.10 -0.91
CA THR A 63 -6.88 -7.38 -0.74
C THR A 63 -7.03 -8.62 0.15
N PRO A 64 -7.56 -8.51 1.37
CA PRO A 64 -8.00 -9.71 2.09
C PRO A 64 -9.20 -10.30 1.33
N ASP A 65 -9.23 -11.62 1.17
CA ASP A 65 -10.48 -12.36 0.89
C ASP A 65 -11.49 -12.12 2.02
#